data_AF-I1SRR4-F1
#
_entry.id   AF-I1SRR4-F1
#
_cell.length_a   1.000
_cell.length_b   1.000
_cell.length_c   1.000
_cell.angle_alpha   90.00
_cell.angle_beta   90.00
_cell.angle_gamma   90.00
#
_symmetry.space_group_name_H-M   'P 1'
#
loop_
_entity.id
_entity.type
_entity.pdbx_description
1 polymer ?
#
loop_
_entity_poly.entity_id
_entity_poly.type
_entity_poly.pdbx_seq_one_letter_code
_entity_poly.pdbx_strand_id
1 'polypeptide(L)' 'YMGGLFSHGRWRKMTKGTSSFGKRRNKTHTLCRRCGAKAYHLQKSTCGKCGYPQKRKRKY' A
#
# COMPACT_ATOMS: atom_id res chain seq x y z
N TYR A 1 31.04 39.99 11.87
CA TYR A 1 29.92 39.93 12.82
C TYR A 1 28.67 39.56 12.02
N MET A 2 28.27 38.29 12.14
CA MET A 2 27.02 37.67 11.70
C MET A 2 26.71 37.61 10.20
N GLY A 3 27.36 36.63 9.55
CA GLY A 3 26.91 36.04 8.30
C GLY A 3 25.52 35.42 8.47
N GLY A 4 24.53 36.09 7.90
CA GLY A 4 23.21 35.54 7.67
C GLY A 4 23.25 34.59 6.49
N LEU A 5 22.83 33.35 6.73
CA LEU A 5 22.04 32.53 5.82
C LEU A 5 21.58 31.33 6.65
N PHE A 6 20.43 31.53 7.28
CA PHE A 6 19.66 30.51 7.97
C PHE A 6 19.51 29.30 7.04
N SER A 7 20.22 28.23 7.36
CA SER A 7 20.00 26.90 6.80
C SER A 7 18.57 26.45 7.11
N HIS A 8 17.61 26.83 6.27
CA HIS A 8 16.30 26.22 6.28
C HIS A 8 16.47 24.76 5.86
N GLY A 9 16.40 23.87 6.85
CA GLY A 9 16.28 22.43 6.66
C GLY A 9 15.27 22.15 5.56
N ARG A 10 15.71 21.44 4.52
CA ARG A 10 14.88 21.08 3.37
C ARG A 10 13.84 20.05 3.83
N TRP A 11 12.75 20.55 4.41
CA TRP A 11 11.51 19.81 4.62
C TRP A 11 11.03 19.37 3.23
N ARG A 12 11.39 18.15 2.84
CA ARG A 12 10.94 17.53 1.59
C ARG A 12 9.43 17.66 1.56
N LYS A 13 8.91 18.37 0.56
CA LYS A 13 7.48 18.49 0.24
C LYS A 13 6.84 17.10 0.29
N MET A 14 6.28 16.74 1.44
CA MET A 14 5.52 15.51 1.65
C MET A 14 4.15 15.72 1.00
N THR A 15 4.18 15.77 -0.33
CA THR A 15 3.03 16.11 -1.16
C THR A 15 2.08 14.92 -1.15
N LYS A 16 1.03 15.04 -0.34
CA LYS A 16 -0.12 14.13 -0.34
C LYS A 16 -0.95 14.42 -1.59
N GLY A 17 -1.32 13.39 -2.35
CA GLY A 17 -2.13 13.55 -3.57
C GLY A 17 -1.38 13.20 -4.86
N THR A 18 -1.55 14.02 -5.90
CA THR A 18 -1.19 13.75 -7.30
C THR A 18 0.25 13.29 -7.52
N SER A 19 1.23 13.97 -6.92
CA SER A 19 2.66 13.61 -6.99
C SER A 19 2.98 12.25 -6.37
N SER A 20 2.21 11.82 -5.35
CA SER A 20 2.40 10.55 -4.66
C SER A 20 1.73 9.36 -5.38
N PHE A 21 0.65 9.60 -6.13
CA PHE A 21 -0.03 8.56 -6.90
C PHE A 21 0.82 8.03 -8.06
N GLY A 22 1.67 8.86 -8.67
CA GLY A 22 2.57 8.45 -9.76
C GLY A 22 3.55 7.32 -9.38
N LYS A 23 3.85 7.16 -8.08
CA LYS A 23 4.75 6.10 -7.55
C LYS A 23 4.03 4.79 -7.21
N ARG A 24 2.69 4.78 -7.15
CA ARG A 24 1.90 3.62 -6.68
C ARG A 24 1.52 2.69 -7.85
N ARG A 25 2.51 1.94 -8.35
CA ARG A 25 2.34 1.00 -9.48
C ARG A 25 2.19 -0.45 -9.04
N ASN A 26 2.75 -0.80 -7.88
CA ASN A 26 2.73 -2.16 -7.36
C ASN A 26 1.33 -2.54 -6.87
N LYS A 27 0.81 -3.67 -7.36
CA LYS A 27 -0.48 -4.21 -6.90
C LYS A 27 -0.23 -5.12 -5.69
N THR A 28 -0.93 -4.85 -4.60
CA THR A 28 -0.86 -5.69 -3.39
C THR A 28 -1.81 -6.88 -3.45
N HIS A 29 -2.82 -6.84 -4.33
CA HIS A 29 -3.88 -7.85 -4.43
C HIS A 29 -3.97 -8.45 -5.83
N THR A 30 -4.18 -9.76 -5.89
CA THR A 30 -4.38 -10.56 -7.11
C THR A 30 -5.65 -11.40 -7.00
N LEU A 31 -5.97 -12.14 -8.06
CA LEU A 31 -7.12 -13.03 -8.11
C LEU A 31 -6.96 -14.21 -7.15
N CYS A 32 -7.99 -14.43 -6.35
CA CYS A 32 -8.09 -15.54 -5.40
C CYS A 32 -8.53 -16.83 -6.13
N ARG A 33 -7.71 -17.88 -6.07
CA ARG A 33 -8.02 -19.19 -6.68
C ARG A 33 -9.34 -19.82 -6.21
N ARG A 34 -9.77 -19.56 -4.97
CA ARG A 34 -11.01 -20.11 -4.41
C ARG A 34 -12.26 -19.30 -4.77
N CYS A 35 -12.11 -17.98 -4.91
CA CYS A 35 -13.23 -17.05 -4.82
C CYS A 35 -13.35 -16.10 -6.02
N GLY A 36 -12.40 -16.12 -6.95
CA GLY A 36 -12.41 -15.30 -8.17
C GLY A 36 -12.24 -13.81 -7.95
N ALA A 37 -12.41 -13.30 -6.73
CA ALA A 37 -12.23 -11.90 -6.40
C ALA A 37 -10.75 -11.50 -6.37
N LYS A 38 -10.46 -10.25 -6.75
CA LYS A 38 -9.14 -9.60 -6.57
C LYS A 38 -8.88 -9.26 -5.10
N ALA A 39 -8.89 -10.27 -4.24
CA ALA A 39 -8.80 -10.15 -2.79
C ALA A 39 -7.65 -10.97 -2.19
N TYR A 40 -6.83 -11.62 -3.02
CA TYR A 40 -5.68 -12.37 -2.55
C TYR A 40 -4.50 -11.43 -2.34
N HIS A 41 -4.05 -11.28 -1.10
CA HIS A 41 -2.95 -10.41 -0.73
C HIS A 41 -1.61 -11.14 -0.97
N LEU A 42 -0.76 -10.58 -1.83
CA LEU A 42 0.52 -11.22 -2.21
C LEU A 42 1.49 -11.34 -1.02
N GLN A 43 1.75 -10.23 -0.33
CA GLN A 43 2.70 -10.22 0.79
C GLN A 43 2.24 -11.08 1.98
N LYS A 44 0.93 -11.12 2.26
CA LYS A 44 0.37 -11.86 3.40
C LYS A 44 -0.11 -13.26 3.02
N SER A 45 0.02 -13.64 1.75
CA SER A 45 -0.44 -14.90 1.17
C SER A 45 -1.86 -15.31 1.59
N THR A 46 -2.76 -14.34 1.78
CA THR A 46 -4.09 -14.55 2.37
C THR A 46 -5.17 -13.79 1.62
N CYS A 47 -6.36 -14.40 1.50
CA CYS A 47 -7.51 -13.77 0.85
C CYS A 47 -8.41 -13.06 1.87
N GLY A 48 -8.63 -11.75 1.67
CA GLY A 48 -9.51 -10.95 2.53
C GLY A 48 -10.99 -11.35 2.44
N LYS A 49 -11.46 -11.86 1.29
CA LYS A 49 -12.87 -12.23 1.09
C LYS A 49 -13.22 -13.60 1.67
N CYS A 50 -12.43 -14.63 1.36
CA CYS A 50 -12.76 -16.02 1.70
C CYS A 50 -11.84 -16.68 2.72
N GLY A 51 -10.74 -16.02 3.13
CA GLY A 51 -9.76 -16.57 4.07
C GLY A 51 -8.80 -17.61 3.49
N TYR A 52 -8.79 -17.87 2.17
CA TYR A 52 -7.81 -18.75 1.53
C TYR A 52 -6.38 -18.34 1.96
N PRO A 53 -5.52 -19.25 2.46
CA PRO A 53 -5.53 -20.72 2.36
C PRO A 53 -6.33 -21.48 3.45
N GLN A 54 -6.92 -20.82 4.44
CA GLN A 54 -7.62 -21.51 5.53
C GLN A 54 -8.72 -22.45 5.02
N LYS A 55 -8.94 -23.59 5.70
CA LYS A 55 -9.94 -24.59 5.26
C LYS A 55 -11.37 -24.05 5.34
N ARG A 56 -11.67 -23.29 6.40
CA ARG A 56 -12.98 -22.66 6.60
C ARG A 56 -13.09 -21.38 5.78
N LYS A 57 -14.27 -21.15 5.19
CA LYS A 57 -14.56 -19.87 4.52
C LYS A 57 -14.76 -18.80 5.58
N ARG A 58 -14.04 -17.69 5.45
CA ARG A 58 -14.24 -16.50 6.27
C ARG A 58 -15.67 -15.96 6.05
N LYS A 59 -16.44 -15.89 7.13
CA LYS A 59 -17.74 -15.23 7.24
C LYS A 59 -17.66 -14.35 8.49
N TYR A 60 -18.33 -13.22 8.45
CA TYR A 60 -18.51 -12.37 9.64
C TYR A 60 -19.83 -12.74 10.29
#